data_AF-A0A4Y9T7H6-F1
#
_entry.id   AF-A0A4Y9T7H6-F1
#
_cell.length_a   1.000
_cell.length_b   1.000
_cell.length_c   1.000
_cell.angle_alpha   90.00
_cell.angle_beta   90.00
_cell.angle_gamma   90.00
#
_symmetry.space_group_name_H-M   'P 1'
#
loop_
_entity.id
_entity.type
_entity.pdbx_description
1 polymer ?
#
loop_
_entity_poly.entity_id
_entity_poly.type
_entity_poly.pdbx_seq_one_letter_code
_entity_poly.pdbx_strand_id
1 'polypeptide(L)'
;MDTVFIHKTGIHPWAYPHPTEDQGYVTITFLNQDFESVWKTWLALALVLKHEWPVILTWYTTRAPKYSKTQEYLALKRFAKSSALKDIFRKNEETSIYSGVEHLNTNPEHIDPKKLKTYRSHVTLMAKQDYQVELLWQRLSHLKYISTTDDLKLILADEENLAFRFYDTETHGVAQVICHSIHAPRLEHAISTLNIEEISHTGVYEYIHS
;
A
#
# COMPACT_ATOMS: atom_id res chain seq x y z
N MET A 1 -20.55 -8.45 8.34
CA MET A 1 -20.61 -9.10 7.02
C MET A 1 -19.25 -9.68 6.68
N ASP A 2 -19.21 -10.70 5.83
CA ASP A 2 -17.94 -11.25 5.34
C ASP A 2 -17.34 -10.31 4.29
N THR A 3 -16.02 -10.19 4.28
CA THR A 3 -15.31 -9.36 3.29
C THR A 3 -15.50 -9.93 1.90
N VAL A 4 -15.78 -9.07 0.93
CA VAL A 4 -15.87 -9.42 -0.50
C VAL A 4 -14.71 -8.81 -1.28
N PHE A 5 -14.46 -9.27 -2.50
CA PHE A 5 -13.48 -8.67 -3.38
C PHE A 5 -14.01 -8.35 -4.77
N ILE A 6 -13.32 -7.44 -5.47
CA ILE A 6 -13.55 -7.07 -6.86
C ILE A 6 -12.21 -7.16 -7.58
N HIS A 7 -12.19 -7.81 -8.74
CA HIS A 7 -11.02 -7.85 -9.62
C HIS A 7 -11.21 -6.92 -10.83
N LYS A 8 -10.19 -6.12 -11.15
CA LYS A 8 -10.16 -5.26 -12.34
C LYS A 8 -8.79 -5.30 -12.99
N THR A 9 -8.77 -5.42 -14.32
CA THR A 9 -7.57 -5.19 -15.11
C THR A 9 -7.22 -3.70 -15.11
N GLY A 10 -5.94 -3.36 -15.01
CA GLY A 10 -5.46 -2.00 -14.92
C GLY A 10 -5.24 -1.50 -13.49
N ILE A 11 -4.96 -0.20 -13.37
CA ILE A 11 -4.77 0.48 -12.09
C ILE A 11 -6.05 1.25 -11.76
N HIS A 12 -6.80 0.76 -10.77
CA HIS A 12 -8.11 1.28 -10.36
C HIS A 12 -8.13 1.68 -8.87
N PRO A 13 -7.44 2.76 -8.46
CA PRO A 13 -7.38 3.12 -7.05
C PRO A 13 -8.74 3.62 -6.56
N TRP A 14 -9.16 3.15 -5.38
CA TRP A 14 -10.50 3.37 -4.85
C TRP A 14 -10.91 4.85 -4.79
N ALA A 15 -9.98 5.70 -4.34
CA ALA A 15 -10.25 7.11 -4.14
C ALA A 15 -9.99 7.99 -5.38
N TYR A 16 -9.60 7.42 -6.53
CA TYR A 16 -9.15 8.20 -7.69
C TYR A 16 -10.19 8.23 -8.82
N PRO A 17 -10.46 9.41 -9.40
CA PRO A 17 -11.46 9.55 -10.45
C PRO A 17 -10.99 9.06 -11.83
N HIS A 18 -9.69 8.86 -12.02
CA HIS A 18 -9.09 8.53 -13.32
C HIS A 18 -8.31 7.23 -13.23
N PRO A 19 -8.98 6.07 -13.36
CA PRO A 19 -8.30 4.79 -13.50
C PRO A 19 -7.65 4.66 -14.88
N THR A 20 -6.82 3.63 -15.05
CA THR A 20 -6.24 3.24 -16.35
C THR A 20 -6.48 1.77 -16.61
N GLU A 21 -6.82 1.43 -17.85
CA GLU A 21 -7.08 0.04 -18.31
C GLU A 21 -5.81 -0.66 -18.82
N ASP A 22 -4.64 -0.23 -18.33
CA ASP A 22 -3.34 -0.79 -18.70
C ASP A 22 -3.27 -2.29 -18.35
N GLN A 23 -3.26 -3.13 -19.39
CA GLN A 23 -3.28 -4.59 -19.26
C GLN A 23 -2.02 -5.16 -18.59
N GLY A 24 -0.96 -4.36 -18.45
CA GLY A 24 0.22 -4.73 -17.67
C GLY A 24 -0.04 -4.82 -16.17
N TYR A 25 -1.17 -4.29 -15.68
CA TYR A 25 -1.48 -4.22 -14.26
C TYR A 25 -2.83 -4.87 -13.94
N VAL A 26 -3.00 -5.22 -12.67
CA VAL A 26 -4.28 -5.62 -12.08
C VAL A 26 -4.49 -4.90 -10.74
N THR A 27 -5.74 -4.66 -10.41
CA THR A 27 -6.17 -4.14 -9.13
C THR A 27 -7.21 -5.07 -8.52
N ILE A 28 -6.93 -5.57 -7.33
CA ILE A 28 -7.89 -6.33 -6.54
C ILE A 28 -8.25 -5.50 -5.32
N THR A 29 -9.56 -5.34 -5.09
CA THR A 29 -10.12 -4.51 -4.01
C THR A 29 -10.91 -5.38 -3.05
N PHE A 30 -10.52 -5.40 -1.78
CA PHE A 30 -11.25 -6.01 -0.68
C PHE A 30 -12.10 -4.95 0.01
N LEU A 31 -13.34 -5.32 0.34
CA LEU A 31 -14.36 -4.40 0.85
C LEU A 31 -15.13 -5.06 2.00
N ASN A 32 -15.31 -4.31 3.08
CA ASN A 32 -16.18 -4.67 4.20
C ASN A 32 -16.80 -3.40 4.80
N GLN A 33 -17.90 -3.51 5.52
CA GLN A 33 -18.61 -2.39 6.15
C GLN A 33 -17.79 -1.69 7.25
N ASP A 34 -16.70 -2.31 7.71
CA ASP A 34 -15.77 -1.70 8.64
C ASP A 34 -14.31 -1.99 8.26
N PHE A 35 -13.41 -1.08 8.67
CA PHE A 35 -11.99 -1.18 8.39
C PHE A 35 -11.31 -2.36 9.11
N GLU A 36 -11.76 -2.71 10.31
CA GLU A 36 -11.14 -3.77 11.10
C GLU A 36 -11.30 -5.14 10.42
N SER A 37 -12.47 -5.40 9.85
CA SER A 37 -12.78 -6.62 9.11
C SER A 37 -11.94 -6.71 7.83
N VAL A 38 -11.83 -5.62 7.06
CA VAL A 38 -10.92 -5.59 5.90
C VAL A 38 -9.46 -5.79 6.30
N TRP A 39 -9.05 -5.20 7.43
CA TRP A 39 -7.70 -5.37 7.94
C TRP A 39 -7.40 -6.83 8.30
N LYS A 40 -8.34 -7.54 8.94
CA LYS A 40 -8.24 -8.98 9.21
C LYS A 40 -8.09 -9.79 7.92
N THR A 41 -8.86 -9.45 6.89
CA THR A 41 -8.73 -10.08 5.56
C THR A 41 -7.35 -9.83 4.96
N TRP A 42 -6.84 -8.60 5.03
CA TRP A 42 -5.49 -8.29 4.57
C TRP A 42 -4.42 -9.06 5.36
N LEU A 43 -4.54 -9.19 6.68
CA LEU A 43 -3.61 -9.97 7.50
C LEU A 43 -3.57 -11.44 7.04
N ALA A 44 -4.74 -12.05 6.84
CA ALA A 44 -4.84 -13.42 6.36
C ALA A 44 -4.19 -13.57 4.98
N LEU A 45 -4.45 -12.65 4.06
CA LEU A 45 -3.83 -12.63 2.73
C LEU A 45 -2.31 -12.44 2.81
N ALA A 46 -1.84 -11.47 3.59
CA ALA A 46 -0.42 -11.20 3.76
C ALA A 46 0.33 -12.41 4.34
N LEU A 47 -0.30 -13.17 5.25
CA LEU A 47 0.27 -14.42 5.79
C LEU A 47 0.45 -15.49 4.69
N VAL A 48 -0.52 -15.65 3.80
CA VAL A 48 -0.43 -16.57 2.65
C VAL A 48 0.66 -16.13 1.68
N LEU A 49 0.71 -14.83 1.36
CA LEU A 49 1.65 -14.26 0.38
C LEU A 49 3.10 -14.19 0.90
N LYS A 50 3.31 -14.20 2.21
CA LYS A 50 4.64 -14.03 2.84
C LYS A 50 5.66 -15.08 2.40
N HIS A 51 5.23 -16.28 2.00
CA HIS A 51 6.14 -17.29 1.46
C HIS A 51 6.90 -16.82 0.23
N GLU A 52 6.26 -15.99 -0.58
CA GLU A 52 6.81 -15.54 -1.85
C GLU A 52 7.24 -14.07 -1.81
N TRP A 53 6.57 -13.25 -1.01
CA TRP A 53 6.92 -11.85 -0.74
C TRP A 53 7.17 -11.64 0.76
N PRO A 54 8.31 -12.11 1.29
CA PRO A 54 8.57 -12.11 2.73
C PRO A 54 8.85 -10.73 3.33
N VAL A 55 9.20 -9.75 2.50
CA VAL A 55 9.60 -8.42 2.94
C VAL A 55 8.41 -7.48 2.85
N ILE A 56 8.05 -6.87 3.98
CA ILE A 56 6.98 -5.87 4.04
C ILE A 56 7.59 -4.52 4.36
N LEU A 57 7.36 -3.55 3.49
CA LEU A 57 7.89 -2.19 3.58
C LEU A 57 6.73 -1.19 3.57
N THR A 58 6.95 -0.02 4.13
CA THR A 58 6.12 1.15 3.85
C THR A 58 6.99 2.28 3.35
N TRP A 59 6.60 2.88 2.23
CA TRP A 59 7.12 4.19 1.83
C TRP A 59 6.16 5.26 2.31
N TYR A 60 6.71 6.39 2.78
CA TYR A 60 5.93 7.55 3.17
C TYR A 60 6.63 8.88 2.91
N THR A 61 5.85 9.97 2.87
CA THR A 61 6.35 11.34 2.68
C THR A 61 5.75 12.31 3.70
N THR A 62 6.52 13.32 4.13
CA THR A 62 6.04 14.37 5.05
C THR A 62 5.08 15.35 4.39
N ARG A 63 4.86 15.24 3.07
CA ARG A 63 3.94 16.06 2.24
C ARG A 63 4.27 17.55 2.17
N ALA A 64 5.13 18.07 3.02
CA ALA A 64 5.55 19.45 3.05
C ALA A 64 7.00 19.56 3.53
N PRO A 65 7.72 20.60 3.08
CA PRO A 65 9.04 20.94 3.61
C PRO A 65 9.00 21.20 5.11
N LYS A 66 10.14 21.04 5.77
CA LYS A 66 10.35 21.51 7.14
C LYS A 66 10.90 22.93 7.05
N TYR A 67 10.18 23.90 7.61
CA TYR A 67 10.50 25.32 7.45
C TYR A 67 11.48 25.85 8.50
N SER A 68 11.87 25.03 9.48
CA SER A 68 12.84 25.40 10.50
C SER A 68 13.75 24.24 10.90
N LYS A 69 14.96 24.57 11.35
CA LYS A 69 15.91 23.59 11.89
C LYS A 69 15.36 22.83 13.10
N THR A 70 14.49 23.47 13.89
CA THR A 70 13.79 22.79 14.99
C THR A 70 12.82 21.73 14.47
N GLN A 71 12.06 22.02 13.42
CA GLN A 71 11.14 21.04 12.81
C GLN A 71 11.90 19.87 12.18
N GLU A 72 13.01 20.15 11.48
CA GLU A 72 13.91 19.12 10.94
C GLU A 72 14.46 18.23 12.06
N TYR A 73 15.05 18.85 13.10
CA TYR A 73 15.62 18.13 14.24
C TYR A 73 14.60 17.25 14.95
N LEU A 74 13.39 17.76 15.20
CA LEU A 74 12.33 16.97 15.85
C LEU A 74 11.87 15.80 14.97
N ALA A 75 11.82 15.97 13.66
CA ALA A 75 11.46 14.87 12.74
C ALA A 75 12.53 13.77 12.75
N LEU A 76 13.81 14.14 12.59
CA LEU A 76 14.93 13.21 12.64
C LEU A 76 15.03 12.50 13.99
N LYS A 77 14.83 13.23 15.09
CA LYS A 77 14.83 12.66 16.45
C LYS A 77 13.68 11.69 16.68
N ARG A 78 12.50 11.95 16.11
CA ARG A 78 11.35 11.02 16.20
C ARG A 78 11.64 9.75 15.41
N PHE A 79 12.13 9.89 14.18
CA PHE A 79 12.50 8.75 13.34
C PHE A 79 13.56 7.87 14.02
N ALA A 80 14.67 8.47 14.49
CA ALA A 80 15.76 7.75 15.14
C ALA A 80 15.34 6.96 16.40
N LYS A 81 14.21 7.31 17.04
CA LYS A 81 13.68 6.58 18.20
C LYS A 81 12.91 5.32 17.82
N SER A 82 12.37 5.25 16.61
CA SER A 82 11.47 4.18 16.16
C SER A 82 11.98 3.42 14.94
N SER A 83 13.06 3.87 14.30
CA SER A 83 13.62 3.29 13.08
C SER A 83 14.44 2.03 13.35
N ALA A 84 14.32 1.05 12.47
CA ALA A 84 15.24 -0.08 12.37
C ALA A 84 16.52 0.29 11.59
N LEU A 85 17.56 -0.55 11.69
CA LEU A 85 18.88 -0.30 11.09
C LEU A 85 18.83 -0.09 9.56
N LYS A 86 17.86 -0.71 8.88
CA LYS A 86 17.72 -0.67 7.41
C LYS A 86 16.73 0.39 6.92
N ASP A 87 16.13 1.16 7.83
CA ASP A 87 15.13 2.16 7.47
C ASP A 87 15.80 3.43 6.95
N ILE A 88 15.13 4.08 6.01
CA ILE A 88 15.59 5.32 5.39
C ILE A 88 14.63 6.44 5.78
N PHE A 89 15.17 7.58 6.19
CA PHE A 89 14.42 8.83 6.27
C PHE A 89 15.34 9.98 5.91
N ARG A 90 15.12 10.56 4.73
CA ARG A 90 16.04 11.54 4.12
C ARG A 90 15.26 12.65 3.45
N LYS A 91 15.90 13.82 3.37
CA LYS A 91 15.38 14.97 2.64
C LYS A 91 15.74 14.79 1.17
N ASN A 92 14.79 15.01 0.27
CA ASN A 92 15.09 15.24 -1.13
C ASN A 92 15.51 16.71 -1.30
N GLU A 93 16.66 16.97 -1.91
CA GLU A 93 17.24 18.32 -1.97
C GLU A 93 16.44 19.27 -2.87
N GLU A 94 15.85 18.77 -3.95
CA GLU A 94 15.09 19.58 -4.90
C GLU A 94 13.75 20.05 -4.31
N THR A 95 13.02 19.13 -3.68
CA THR A 95 11.70 19.41 -3.10
C THR A 95 11.78 19.93 -1.66
N SER A 96 12.92 19.75 -0.99
CA SER A 96 13.09 19.97 0.45
C SER A 96 12.11 19.18 1.33
N ILE A 97 11.47 18.15 0.80
CA ILE A 97 10.52 17.28 1.50
C ILE A 97 11.28 16.06 2.03
N TYR A 98 10.92 15.63 3.23
CA TYR A 98 11.42 14.37 3.78
C TYR A 98 10.50 13.22 3.37
N SER A 99 11.11 12.11 2.99
CA SER A 99 10.42 10.84 2.76
C SER A 99 11.23 9.71 3.37
N GLY A 100 10.55 8.61 3.65
CA GLY A 100 11.17 7.45 4.26
C GLY A 100 10.66 6.13 3.70
N VAL A 101 11.47 5.10 3.92
CA VAL A 101 11.09 3.70 3.73
C VAL A 101 11.39 2.98 5.03
N GLU A 102 10.37 2.36 5.60
CA GLU A 102 10.47 1.60 6.85
C GLU A 102 10.13 0.13 6.60
N HIS A 103 10.92 -0.76 7.21
CA HIS A 103 10.58 -2.18 7.29
C HIS A 103 9.48 -2.36 8.33
N LEU A 104 8.35 -2.90 7.88
CA LEU A 104 7.30 -3.32 8.78
C LEU A 104 7.65 -4.67 9.40
N ASN A 105 6.91 -5.07 10.43
CA ASN A 105 7.11 -6.37 11.06
C ASN A 105 6.93 -7.47 10.02
N THR A 106 7.84 -8.44 9.99
CA THR A 106 7.74 -9.57 9.06
C THR A 106 6.55 -10.47 9.40
N ASN A 107 6.07 -10.49 10.64
CA ASN A 107 4.74 -11.02 10.94
C ASN A 107 3.69 -9.91 10.75
N PRO A 108 2.80 -10.03 9.74
CA PRO A 108 1.75 -9.04 9.49
C PRO A 108 0.89 -8.73 10.72
N GLU A 109 0.66 -9.70 11.60
CA GLU A 109 -0.19 -9.55 12.80
C GLU A 109 0.33 -8.50 13.79
N HIS A 110 1.63 -8.19 13.74
CA HIS A 110 2.27 -7.19 14.59
C HIS A 110 2.39 -5.81 13.94
N ILE A 111 1.76 -5.61 12.77
CA ILE A 111 1.72 -4.32 12.08
C ILE A 111 0.56 -3.50 12.64
N ASP A 112 0.84 -2.27 13.08
CA ASP A 112 -0.20 -1.33 13.50
C ASP A 112 -0.91 -0.74 12.25
N PRO A 113 -2.20 -1.04 12.02
CA PRO A 113 -2.94 -0.52 10.87
C PRO A 113 -2.98 1.01 10.83
N LYS A 114 -2.90 1.70 11.98
CA LYS A 114 -2.96 3.17 12.04
C LYS A 114 -1.87 3.84 11.21
N LYS A 115 -0.72 3.18 11.04
CA LYS A 115 0.39 3.69 10.21
C LYS A 115 0.06 3.71 8.73
N LEU A 116 -0.91 2.92 8.27
CA LEU A 116 -1.14 2.64 6.84
C LEU A 116 -2.41 3.30 6.29
N LYS A 117 -3.21 3.95 7.13
CA LYS A 117 -4.49 4.60 6.77
C LYS A 117 -4.33 5.88 5.91
N THR A 118 -3.12 6.44 5.79
CA THR A 118 -2.91 7.71 5.05
C THR A 118 -2.50 7.44 3.60
N TYR A 119 -3.43 6.93 2.79
CA TYR A 119 -3.19 6.43 1.43
C TYR A 119 -2.55 7.44 0.45
N ARG A 120 -2.71 8.76 0.65
CA ARG A 120 -2.12 9.79 -0.23
C ARG A 120 -0.64 10.01 0.01
N SER A 121 -0.10 9.55 1.13
CA SER A 121 1.32 9.75 1.47
C SER A 121 1.98 8.52 2.02
N HIS A 122 1.31 7.37 1.94
CA HIS A 122 1.83 6.07 2.34
C HIS A 122 1.43 5.04 1.29
N VAL A 123 2.34 4.13 1.01
CA VAL A 123 2.06 2.87 0.32
C VAL A 123 2.77 1.76 1.07
N THR A 124 2.11 0.61 1.17
CA THR A 124 2.73 -0.60 1.72
C THR A 124 3.15 -1.47 0.56
N LEU A 125 4.32 -2.09 0.64
CA LEU A 125 4.84 -2.98 -0.40
C LEU A 125 5.13 -4.33 0.23
N MET A 126 4.71 -5.40 -0.45
CA MET A 126 5.27 -6.72 -0.24
C MET A 126 6.24 -7.01 -1.38
N ALA A 127 7.46 -7.38 -1.03
CA ALA A 127 8.59 -7.53 -1.94
C ALA A 127 9.37 -8.82 -1.67
N LYS A 128 10.25 -9.17 -2.60
CA LYS A 128 11.19 -10.30 -2.47
C LYS A 128 12.29 -10.02 -1.43
N GLN A 129 13.00 -11.06 -1.00
CA GLN A 129 13.99 -11.00 0.09
C GLN A 129 15.14 -9.98 -0.18
N ASP A 130 15.59 -9.86 -1.42
CA ASP A 130 16.74 -9.04 -1.82
C ASP A 130 16.35 -7.63 -2.31
N TYR A 131 15.24 -7.10 -1.79
CA TYR A 131 14.70 -5.83 -2.25
C TYR A 131 15.62 -4.64 -1.95
N GLN A 132 15.86 -3.81 -2.98
CA GLN A 132 16.73 -2.63 -2.88
C GLN A 132 15.95 -1.40 -2.39
N VAL A 133 15.83 -1.29 -1.07
CA VAL A 133 15.13 -0.19 -0.36
C VAL A 133 15.64 1.19 -0.77
N GLU A 134 16.93 1.32 -1.03
CA GLU A 134 17.55 2.59 -1.45
C GLU A 134 17.06 3.03 -2.85
N LEU A 135 16.89 2.09 -3.79
CA LEU A 135 16.36 2.39 -5.12
C LEU A 135 14.89 2.81 -5.05
N LEU A 136 14.09 2.15 -4.20
CA LEU A 136 12.71 2.56 -3.96
C LEU A 136 12.65 3.99 -3.42
N TRP A 137 13.45 4.30 -2.40
CA TRP A 137 13.47 5.64 -1.83
C TRP A 137 13.88 6.67 -2.88
N GLN A 138 14.99 6.47 -3.60
CA GLN A 138 15.45 7.41 -4.63
C GLN A 138 14.35 7.68 -5.66
N ARG A 139 13.74 6.60 -6.17
CA ARG A 139 12.67 6.65 -7.16
C ARG A 139 11.48 7.45 -6.67
N LEU A 140 11.04 7.27 -5.42
CA LEU A 140 9.85 7.92 -4.89
C LEU A 140 10.13 9.23 -4.16
N SER A 141 11.40 9.59 -3.93
CA SER A 141 11.80 10.72 -3.07
C SER A 141 11.28 12.08 -3.52
N HIS A 142 10.96 12.24 -4.80
CA HIS A 142 10.41 13.45 -5.39
C HIS A 142 8.87 13.57 -5.22
N LEU A 143 8.19 12.49 -4.81
CA LEU A 143 6.75 12.49 -4.65
C LEU A 143 6.33 13.20 -3.35
N LYS A 144 5.51 14.24 -3.52
CA LYS A 144 4.83 14.91 -2.40
C LYS A 144 3.58 14.15 -1.94
N TYR A 145 2.89 13.53 -2.89
CA TYR A 145 1.73 12.66 -2.68
C TYR A 145 1.75 11.57 -3.75
N ILE A 146 1.10 10.45 -3.45
CA ILE A 146 0.64 9.53 -4.48
C ILE A 146 -0.71 10.08 -4.90
N SER A 147 -0.87 10.43 -6.17
CA SER A 147 -2.03 11.17 -6.69
C SER A 147 -2.52 10.70 -8.05
N THR A 148 -1.64 10.05 -8.83
CA THR A 148 -1.93 9.58 -10.18
C THR A 148 -1.70 8.07 -10.30
N THR A 149 -2.16 7.49 -11.41
CA THR A 149 -1.79 6.13 -11.80
C THR A 149 -0.31 6.01 -12.16
N ASP A 150 0.30 7.07 -12.69
CA ASP A 150 1.74 7.07 -13.02
C ASP A 150 2.61 7.02 -11.76
N ASP A 151 2.18 7.66 -10.67
CA ASP A 151 2.84 7.52 -9.35
C ASP A 151 2.81 6.06 -8.88
N LEU A 152 1.71 5.34 -9.17
CA LEU A 152 1.58 3.92 -8.84
C LEU A 152 2.43 3.03 -9.76
N LYS A 153 2.51 3.35 -11.05
CA LYS A 153 3.45 2.69 -11.97
C LYS A 153 4.90 2.89 -11.52
N LEU A 154 5.23 4.07 -11.01
CA LEU A 154 6.55 4.36 -10.46
C LEU A 154 6.84 3.50 -9.20
N ILE A 155 5.87 3.38 -8.29
CA ILE A 155 5.95 2.48 -7.13
C ILE A 155 6.16 1.03 -7.57
N LEU A 156 5.45 0.61 -8.62
CA LEU A 156 5.49 -0.73 -9.19
C LEU A 156 6.49 -0.88 -10.33
N ALA A 157 7.46 0.02 -10.50
CA ALA A 157 8.44 -0.13 -11.59
C ALA A 157 9.42 -1.31 -11.35
N ASP A 158 9.37 -1.94 -10.17
CA ASP A 158 9.86 -3.30 -9.98
C ASP A 158 8.68 -4.27 -10.14
N GLU A 159 8.74 -5.12 -11.15
CA GLU A 159 7.63 -6.00 -11.52
C GLU A 159 7.30 -7.03 -10.45
N GLU A 160 8.26 -7.37 -9.59
CA GLU A 160 8.10 -8.36 -8.53
C GLU A 160 7.33 -7.85 -7.31
N ASN A 161 6.96 -6.56 -7.27
CA ASN A 161 6.34 -5.95 -6.11
C ASN A 161 4.80 -5.99 -6.13
N LEU A 162 4.23 -6.11 -4.93
CA LEU A 162 2.81 -5.91 -4.68
C LEU A 162 2.60 -4.62 -3.88
N ALA A 163 1.82 -3.68 -4.39
CA ALA A 163 1.50 -2.43 -3.69
C ALA A 163 0.14 -2.52 -3.01
N PHE A 164 0.12 -2.28 -1.70
CA PHE A 164 -1.07 -2.28 -0.86
C PHE A 164 -1.44 -0.86 -0.42
N ARG A 165 -2.75 -0.58 -0.47
CA ARG A 165 -3.34 0.69 -0.04
C ARG A 165 -4.58 0.44 0.79
N PHE A 166 -4.79 1.29 1.79
CA PHE A 166 -5.86 1.11 2.77
C PHE A 166 -6.69 2.40 2.87
N TYR A 167 -8.01 2.25 2.88
CA TYR A 167 -8.95 3.34 2.98
C TYR A 167 -9.92 3.05 4.12
N ASP A 168 -9.94 3.95 5.09
CA ASP A 168 -10.86 3.96 6.20
C ASP A 168 -11.88 5.05 5.90
N THR A 169 -13.01 4.69 5.30
CA THR A 169 -14.07 5.63 4.94
C THR A 169 -15.14 5.64 6.02
N GLU A 170 -16.04 6.62 6.00
CA GLU A 170 -17.11 6.71 6.99
C GLU A 170 -18.10 5.55 6.94
N THR A 171 -18.25 4.90 5.77
CA THR A 171 -19.27 3.85 5.56
C THR A 171 -18.71 2.45 5.37
N HIS A 172 -17.41 2.31 5.08
CA HIS A 172 -16.80 1.02 4.78
C HIS A 172 -15.26 1.08 4.85
N GLY A 173 -14.65 -0.08 5.08
CA GLY A 173 -13.22 -0.30 4.91
C GLY A 173 -12.87 -0.77 3.50
N VAL A 174 -11.69 -0.39 3.01
CA VAL A 174 -11.13 -0.88 1.74
C VAL A 174 -9.66 -1.20 1.89
N ALA A 175 -9.24 -2.35 1.35
CA ALA A 175 -7.85 -2.68 1.10
C ALA A 175 -7.69 -3.00 -0.37
N GLN A 176 -6.69 -2.42 -1.02
CA GLN A 176 -6.39 -2.67 -2.42
C GLN A 176 -5.00 -3.26 -2.54
N VAL A 177 -4.86 -4.27 -3.38
CA VAL A 177 -3.57 -4.70 -3.93
C VAL A 177 -3.53 -4.32 -5.41
N ILE A 178 -2.43 -3.70 -5.81
CA ILE A 178 -2.14 -3.29 -7.18
C ILE A 178 -0.78 -3.89 -7.52
N CYS A 179 -0.69 -4.59 -8.64
CA CYS A 179 0.54 -5.24 -9.08
C CYS A 179 0.56 -5.44 -10.59
N HIS A 180 1.67 -5.96 -11.10
CA HIS A 180 1.75 -6.43 -12.48
C HIS A 180 0.86 -7.66 -12.69
N SER A 181 0.27 -7.76 -13.88
CA SER A 181 -0.69 -8.81 -14.23
C SER A 181 -0.10 -10.22 -14.20
N ILE A 182 1.23 -10.35 -14.31
CA ILE A 182 1.95 -11.62 -14.15
C ILE A 182 1.70 -12.28 -12.77
N HIS A 183 1.39 -11.49 -11.74
CA HIS A 183 1.12 -11.99 -10.39
C HIS A 183 -0.36 -12.29 -10.13
N ALA A 184 -1.26 -11.96 -11.04
CA ALA A 184 -2.71 -12.15 -10.87
C ALA A 184 -3.08 -13.61 -10.53
N PRO A 185 -2.56 -14.65 -11.21
CA PRO A 185 -2.93 -16.04 -10.90
C PRO A 185 -2.55 -16.46 -9.47
N ARG A 186 -1.45 -15.92 -8.94
CA ARG A 186 -1.00 -16.19 -7.56
C ARG A 186 -1.87 -15.50 -6.54
N LEU A 187 -2.27 -14.25 -6.80
CA LEU A 187 -3.20 -13.52 -5.94
C LEU A 187 -4.58 -14.17 -5.94
N GLU A 188 -5.12 -14.53 -7.11
CA GLU A 188 -6.39 -15.23 -7.25
C GLU A 188 -6.39 -16.56 -6.49
N HIS A 189 -5.31 -17.34 -6.60
CA HIS A 189 -5.17 -18.57 -5.81
C HIS A 189 -5.16 -18.30 -4.30
N ALA A 190 -4.40 -17.29 -3.84
CA ALA A 190 -4.35 -16.92 -2.43
C ALA A 190 -5.70 -16.40 -1.89
N ILE A 191 -6.48 -15.71 -2.72
CA ILE A 191 -7.83 -15.24 -2.36
C ILE A 191 -8.81 -16.41 -2.28
N SER A 192 -8.72 -17.34 -3.24
CA SER A 192 -9.56 -18.54 -3.26
C SER A 192 -9.33 -19.42 -2.04
N THR A 193 -8.09 -19.59 -1.57
CA THR A 193 -7.81 -20.37 -0.34
C THR A 193 -8.38 -19.73 0.93
N LEU A 194 -8.67 -18.43 0.90
CA LEU A 194 -9.33 -17.69 1.97
C LEU A 194 -10.86 -17.69 1.85
N ASN A 195 -11.43 -18.30 0.81
CA ASN A 195 -12.87 -18.35 0.52
C ASN A 195 -13.55 -16.96 0.50
N ILE A 196 -12.86 -15.95 -0.01
CA ILE A 196 -13.40 -14.60 -0.15
C ILE A 196 -14.28 -14.57 -1.41
N GLU A 197 -15.51 -14.09 -1.29
CA GLU A 197 -16.45 -14.02 -2.42
C GLU A 197 -16.10 -12.86 -3.36
N GLU A 198 -16.11 -13.14 -4.66
CA GLU A 198 -16.03 -12.10 -5.68
C GLU A 198 -17.41 -11.50 -5.93
N ILE A 199 -17.49 -10.17 -5.92
CA ILE A 199 -18.68 -9.45 -6.34
C ILE A 199 -18.41 -8.65 -7.62
N SER A 200 -19.45 -8.47 -8.43
CA SER A 200 -19.36 -7.59 -9.58
C SER A 200 -19.27 -6.13 -9.14
N HIS A 201 -18.71 -5.29 -10.00
CA HIS A 201 -18.62 -3.85 -9.72
C HIS A 201 -20.00 -3.19 -9.49
N THR A 202 -21.07 -3.73 -10.08
CA THR A 202 -22.42 -3.20 -9.86
C THR A 202 -22.97 -3.56 -8.47
N GLY A 203 -22.50 -4.65 -7.86
CA GLY A 203 -22.92 -5.08 -6.52
C GLY A 203 -22.28 -4.31 -5.37
N VAL A 204 -21.27 -3.48 -5.65
CA VAL A 204 -20.53 -2.71 -4.63
C VAL A 204 -21.44 -1.78 -3.84
N TYR A 205 -22.32 -1.06 -4.53
CA TYR A 205 -23.23 -0.12 -3.87
C TYR A 205 -24.17 -0.85 -2.90
N GLU A 206 -24.78 -1.94 -3.37
CA GLU A 206 -25.69 -2.75 -2.57
C GLU A 206 -24.98 -3.33 -1.34
N TYR A 207 -23.77 -3.86 -1.50
CA TYR A 207 -23.00 -4.41 -0.39
C TYR A 207 -22.68 -3.35 0.69
N ILE A 208 -22.21 -2.15 0.28
CA ILE A 208 -21.86 -1.07 1.24
C ILE A 208 -23.09 -0.61 2.05
N HIS A 209 -24.29 -0.66 1.46
CA HIS A 209 -25.51 -0.13 2.07
C HIS A 209 -26.47 -1.20 2.63
N SER A 210 -26.04 -2.47 2.65
CA SER A 210 -26.80 -3.59 3.21
C SER A 210 -26.68 -3.72 4.74
#